data_AF-A0A957QQ48-F1
#
_entry.id   AF-A0A957QQ48-F1
#
_cell.length_a   1.000
_cell.length_b   1.000
_cell.length_c   1.000
_cell.angle_alpha   90.00
_cell.angle_beta   90.00
_cell.angle_gamma   90.00
#
_symmetry.space_group_name_H-M   'P 1'
#
loop_
_entity.id
_entity.type
_entity.pdbx_description
1 polymer ?
#
loop_
_entity_poly.entity_id
_entity_poly.type
_entity_poly.pdbx_seq_one_letter_code
_entity_poly.pdbx_strand_id
1 'polypeptide(L)'
;KMLTTLRLLPNLVNPGYWKKLFGEISLVWKLMYDKQVPLYLKILPFVVAIYLLSPLDLIPGFLPVIGQLDDFGLLLVTLSTFIRLAPDEVVKQYLPASTNS
;
A
#
# COMPACT_ATOMS: atom_id res chain seq x y z
N LYS A 1 16.16 24.73 17.19
CA LYS A 1 15.05 24.37 16.26
C LYS A 1 15.47 23.16 15.39
N MET A 2 15.70 21.99 16.01
CA MET A 2 16.13 20.76 15.32
C MET A 2 15.42 19.51 15.89
N LEU A 3 14.51 19.69 16.86
CA LEU A 3 13.89 18.59 17.62
C LEU A 3 12.45 18.29 17.19
N THR A 4 11.87 19.06 16.26
CA THR A 4 10.48 18.89 15.84
C THR A 4 10.32 17.82 14.74
N THR A 5 11.35 17.61 13.93
CA THR A 5 11.35 16.64 12.82
C THR A 5 11.48 15.19 13.29
N LEU A 6 12.08 14.93 14.46
CA LEU A 6 12.23 13.57 15.01
C LEU A 6 10.93 12.97 15.58
N ARG A 7 9.89 13.79 15.79
CA ARG A 7 8.61 13.38 16.39
C ARG A 7 7.57 12.89 15.37
N LEU A 8 7.90 12.96 14.07
CA LEU A 8 7.04 12.53 12.96
C LEU A 8 7.29 11.07 12.52
N LEU A 9 8.37 10.44 12.98
CA LEU A 9 8.72 9.04 12.70
C LEU A 9 8.42 8.00 13.82
N PRO A 10 7.52 8.22 14.81
CA PRO A 10 7.38 7.27 15.93
C PRO A 10 6.60 6.00 15.55
N ASN A 11 5.84 5.99 14.43
CA ASN A 11 4.95 4.88 14.08
C ASN A 11 5.57 3.82 13.16
N LEU A 12 6.68 4.12 12.47
CA LEU A 12 7.33 3.16 11.59
C LEU A 12 8.03 2.02 12.35
N VAL A 13 8.35 2.25 13.64
CA VAL A 13 9.01 1.27 14.51
C VAL A 13 7.98 0.44 15.32
N ASN A 14 6.68 0.74 15.20
CA ASN A 14 5.64 -0.01 15.90
C ASN A 14 5.34 -1.33 15.16
N PRO A 15 5.50 -2.51 15.80
CA PRO A 15 5.19 -3.80 15.17
C PRO A 15 3.71 -3.92 14.75
N GLY A 16 2.79 -3.17 15.38
CA GLY A 16 1.39 -3.11 15.00
C GLY A 16 1.15 -2.46 13.62
N TYR A 17 1.97 -1.47 13.25
CA TYR A 17 1.89 -0.82 11.93
C TYR A 17 2.25 -1.82 10.83
N TRP A 18 3.35 -2.54 10.98
CA TRP A 18 3.76 -3.58 10.04
C TRP A 18 2.72 -4.70 9.94
N LYS A 19 2.16 -5.17 11.06
CA LYS A 19 1.06 -6.14 11.04
C LYS A 19 -0.16 -5.66 10.25
N LYS A 20 -0.54 -4.39 10.42
CA LYS A 20 -1.64 -3.78 9.67
C LYS A 20 -1.32 -3.73 8.18
N LEU A 21 -0.12 -3.28 7.80
CA LEU A 21 0.33 -3.25 6.40
C LEU A 21 0.30 -4.62 5.75
N PHE A 22 0.86 -5.65 6.40
CA PHE A 22 0.81 -7.02 5.87
C PHE A 22 -0.63 -7.52 5.75
N GLY A 23 -1.52 -7.14 6.67
CA GLY A 23 -2.96 -7.41 6.60
C GLY A 23 -3.63 -6.73 5.40
N GLU A 24 -3.35 -5.45 5.17
CA GLU A 24 -3.86 -4.69 4.03
C GLU A 24 -3.35 -5.25 2.70
N ILE A 25 -2.06 -5.61 2.60
CA ILE A 25 -1.49 -6.25 1.41
C ILE A 25 -2.17 -7.60 1.14
N SER A 26 -2.38 -8.41 2.18
CA SER A 26 -3.09 -9.70 2.05
C SER A 26 -4.54 -9.51 1.60
N LEU A 27 -5.23 -8.49 2.12
CA LEU A 27 -6.58 -8.14 1.73
C LEU A 27 -6.64 -7.71 0.26
N VAL A 28 -5.75 -6.80 -0.17
CA VAL A 28 -5.65 -6.39 -1.57
C VAL A 28 -5.40 -7.59 -2.48
N TRP A 29 -4.50 -8.50 -2.09
CA TRP A 29 -4.25 -9.72 -2.86
C TRP A 29 -5.51 -10.55 -3.04
N LYS A 30 -6.31 -10.77 -1.98
CA LYS A 30 -7.58 -11.50 -2.08
C LYS A 30 -8.60 -10.78 -2.97
N LEU A 31 -8.74 -9.47 -2.82
CA LEU A 31 -9.63 -8.63 -3.64
C LEU A 31 -9.24 -8.65 -5.12
N MET A 32 -7.95 -8.72 -5.44
CA MET A 32 -7.47 -8.84 -6.82
C MET A 32 -7.94 -10.13 -7.49
N TYR A 33 -8.06 -11.23 -6.76
CA TYR A 33 -8.54 -12.52 -7.28
C TYR A 33 -10.07 -12.66 -7.24
N ASP A 34 -10.78 -11.83 -6.48
CA ASP A 34 -12.24 -11.88 -6.40
C ASP A 34 -12.90 -11.36 -7.70
N LYS A 35 -13.93 -12.05 -8.19
CA LYS A 35 -14.65 -11.70 -9.43
C LYS A 35 -15.61 -10.52 -9.26
N GLN A 36 -16.05 -10.25 -8.03
CA GLN A 36 -16.95 -9.16 -7.69
C GLN A 36 -16.25 -7.79 -7.71
N VAL A 37 -14.91 -7.78 -7.60
CA VAL A 37 -14.13 -6.55 -7.75
C VAL A 37 -14.04 -6.19 -9.24
N PRO A 38 -14.53 -5.00 -9.65
CA PRO A 38 -14.48 -4.58 -11.04
C PRO A 38 -13.06 -4.53 -11.60
N LEU A 39 -12.88 -4.96 -12.85
CA LEU A 39 -11.57 -5.04 -13.49
C LEU A 39 -10.87 -3.67 -13.60
N TYR A 40 -11.65 -2.59 -13.79
CA TYR A 40 -11.09 -1.23 -13.86
C TYR A 40 -10.43 -0.78 -12.55
N LEU A 41 -10.89 -1.29 -11.40
CA LEU A 41 -10.26 -1.00 -10.11
C LEU A 41 -8.93 -1.75 -9.95
N LYS A 42 -8.84 -2.96 -10.52
CA LYS A 42 -7.62 -3.78 -10.49
C LYS A 42 -6.48 -3.17 -11.30
N ILE A 43 -6.78 -2.26 -12.23
CA ILE A 43 -5.78 -1.48 -12.97
C ILE A 43 -4.95 -0.63 -12.01
N LEU A 44 -5.55 -0.09 -10.93
CA LEU A 44 -4.87 0.81 -10.00
C LEU A 44 -3.64 0.15 -9.33
N PRO A 45 -3.76 -0.99 -8.62
CA PRO A 45 -2.59 -1.68 -8.08
C PRO A 45 -1.69 -2.26 -9.19
N PHE A 46 -2.22 -2.58 -10.37
CA PHE A 46 -1.42 -3.10 -11.48
C PHE A 46 -0.49 -2.04 -12.08
N VAL A 47 -0.97 -0.81 -12.27
CA VAL A 47 -0.15 0.34 -12.75
C VAL A 47 0.94 0.65 -11.75
N VAL A 48 0.61 0.66 -10.45
CA VAL A 48 1.62 0.91 -9.40
C VAL A 48 2.59 -0.26 -9.27
N ALA A 49 2.16 -1.51 -9.44
CA ALA A 49 3.06 -2.64 -9.51
C ALA A 49 4.00 -2.54 -10.72
N ILE A 50 3.51 -2.16 -11.91
CA ILE A 50 4.36 -1.91 -13.08
C ILE A 50 5.35 -0.78 -12.81
N TYR A 51 4.91 0.31 -12.20
CA TYR A 51 5.77 1.43 -11.83
C TYR A 51 6.86 1.01 -10.82
N LEU A 52 6.49 0.24 -9.79
CA LEU A 52 7.42 -0.34 -8.80
C LEU A 52 8.29 -1.48 -9.33
N LEU A 53 7.89 -2.15 -10.40
CA LEU A 53 8.70 -3.12 -11.15
C LEU A 53 9.53 -2.45 -12.26
N SER A 54 9.22 -1.19 -12.57
CA SER A 54 9.97 -0.29 -13.44
C SER A 54 11.04 0.60 -12.74
N PRO A 55 11.81 0.16 -11.72
CA PRO A 55 12.93 0.95 -11.18
C PRO A 55 14.27 0.22 -11.28
N LEU A 56 14.62 -0.35 -12.45
CA LEU A 56 15.98 -0.86 -12.67
C LEU A 56 16.69 -0.39 -13.95
N ASP A 57 16.01 0.05 -15.02
CA ASP A 57 16.67 0.03 -16.34
C ASP A 57 16.79 1.34 -17.16
N LEU A 58 16.45 2.55 -16.63
CA LEU A 58 16.54 3.78 -17.45
C LEU A 58 17.21 5.02 -16.83
N ILE A 59 17.59 5.03 -15.55
CA ILE A 59 18.33 6.16 -14.96
C ILE A 59 19.51 5.63 -14.16
N PRO A 60 20.63 5.28 -14.81
CA PRO A 60 21.87 5.02 -14.10
C PRO A 60 22.37 6.34 -13.50
N GLY A 61 22.07 6.52 -12.20
CA GLY A 61 22.68 7.52 -11.31
C GLY A 61 21.89 8.82 -11.15
N PHE A 62 21.32 9.06 -9.96
CA PHE A 62 21.55 10.32 -9.20
C PHE A 62 20.91 10.42 -7.80
N LEU A 63 19.94 9.59 -7.39
CA LEU A 63 19.31 9.73 -6.05
C LEU A 63 18.97 8.38 -5.40
N PRO A 64 19.93 7.73 -4.70
CA PRO A 64 19.71 6.39 -4.16
C PRO A 64 18.73 6.27 -2.98
N VAL A 65 18.35 7.37 -2.32
CA VAL A 65 17.64 7.31 -1.01
C VAL A 65 16.34 8.12 -0.93
N ILE A 66 16.21 9.22 -1.68
CA ILE A 66 15.01 10.10 -1.59
C ILE A 66 13.86 9.61 -2.49
N GLY A 67 14.16 8.91 -3.61
CA GLY A 67 13.13 8.36 -4.51
C GLY A 67 12.32 7.22 -3.91
N GLN A 68 12.93 6.38 -3.06
CA GLN A 68 12.26 5.19 -2.49
C GLN A 68 11.12 5.53 -1.52
N LEU A 69 11.20 6.69 -0.84
CA LEU A 69 10.16 7.12 0.09
C LEU A 69 8.89 7.61 -0.63
N ASP A 70 9.05 8.22 -1.81
CA ASP A 70 7.93 8.64 -2.65
C ASP A 70 7.18 7.43 -3.21
N ASP A 71 7.92 6.43 -3.71
CA ASP A 71 7.37 5.18 -4.22
C ASP A 71 6.61 4.38 -3.14
N PHE A 72 7.14 4.36 -1.90
CA PHE A 72 6.48 3.71 -0.77
C PHE A 72 5.21 4.46 -0.34
N GLY A 73 5.24 5.78 -0.34
CA GLY A 73 4.05 6.62 -0.09
C GLY A 73 2.96 6.37 -1.14
N LEU A 74 3.35 6.34 -2.42
CA LEU A 74 2.46 6.05 -3.54
C LEU A 74 1.83 4.64 -3.42
N LEU A 75 2.62 3.64 -3.03
CA LEU A 75 2.12 2.28 -2.79
C LEU A 75 1.05 2.27 -1.69
N LEU A 76 1.33 2.87 -0.53
CA LEU A 76 0.40 2.92 0.60
C LEU A 76 -0.91 3.65 0.26
N VAL A 77 -0.81 4.79 -0.43
CA VAL A 77 -1.99 5.54 -0.91
C VAL A 77 -2.78 4.72 -1.91
N THR A 78 -2.11 3.99 -2.80
CA THR A 78 -2.77 3.16 -3.81
C THR A 78 -3.49 1.98 -3.19
N LEU A 79 -2.84 1.25 -2.28
CA LEU A 79 -3.47 0.12 -1.57
C LEU A 79 -4.71 0.58 -0.80
N SER A 80 -4.60 1.68 -0.05
CA SER A 80 -5.73 2.24 0.70
C SER A 80 -6.86 2.74 -0.20
N THR A 81 -6.53 3.36 -1.34
CA THR A 81 -7.53 3.81 -2.33
C THR A 81 -8.22 2.62 -3.00
N PHE A 82 -7.47 1.58 -3.37
CA PHE A 82 -8.04 0.38 -3.97
C PHE A 82 -9.02 -0.32 -3.02
N ILE A 83 -8.66 -0.47 -1.73
CA ILE A 83 -9.57 -1.05 -0.72
C ILE A 83 -10.84 -0.20 -0.59
N ARG A 84 -10.74 1.13 -0.58
CA ARG A 84 -11.89 2.04 -0.48
C ARG A 84 -12.81 2.04 -1.69
N LEU A 85 -12.28 1.71 -2.86
CA LEU A 85 -13.05 1.64 -4.10
C LEU A 85 -13.65 0.25 -4.33
N ALA A 86 -13.06 -0.79 -3.74
CA ALA A 86 -13.59 -2.14 -3.82
C ALA A 86 -14.96 -2.22 -3.11
N PRO A 87 -15.90 -3.07 -3.58
CA PRO A 87 -17.21 -3.20 -2.96
C PRO A 87 -17.10 -3.61 -1.48
N ASP A 88 -17.79 -2.88 -0.60
CA ASP A 88 -17.73 -3.06 0.86
C ASP A 88 -18.10 -4.48 1.29
N GLU A 89 -19.02 -5.13 0.56
CA GLU A 89 -19.45 -6.50 0.82
C GLU A 89 -18.28 -7.49 0.69
N VAL A 90 -17.46 -7.31 -0.33
CA VAL A 90 -16.30 -8.16 -0.62
C VAL A 90 -15.17 -7.87 0.35
N VAL A 91 -14.93 -6.59 0.66
CA VAL A 91 -13.93 -6.18 1.65
C VAL A 91 -14.23 -6.81 3.01
N LYS A 92 -15.49 -6.73 3.48
CA LYS A 92 -15.93 -7.34 4.75
C LYS A 92 -15.80 -8.85 4.78
N GLN A 93 -15.97 -9.54 3.65
CA GLN A 93 -15.80 -10.98 3.55
C GLN A 93 -14.35 -11.43 3.80
N TYR A 94 -13.38 -10.58 3.45
CA TYR A 94 -11.95 -10.90 3.58
C TYR A 94 -11.25 -10.19 4.74
N LEU A 95 -11.91 -9.23 5.39
CA LEU A 95 -11.43 -8.62 6.62
C LEU A 95 -11.37 -9.69 7.73
N PRO A 96 -10.23 -9.83 8.43
CA PRO A 96 -10.14 -10.76 9.55
C PRO A 96 -11.08 -10.30 10.66
N ALA A 97 -11.73 -11.25 11.33
CA ALA A 97 -12.66 -10.99 12.43
C ALA A 97 -12.06 -10.16 13.59
N SER A 98 -10.72 -10.06 13.66
CA SER A 98 -9.97 -9.26 14.64
C SER A 98 -9.98 -7.75 14.39
N THR A 99 -10.54 -7.26 13.28
CA THR A 99 -10.59 -5.82 12.95
C THR A 99 -11.86 -5.12 13.45
N ASN A 100 -12.77 -5.84 14.12
CA ASN A 100 -14.02 -5.33 14.70
C ASN A 100 -13.88 -4.98 16.21
N SER A 101 -12.72 -4.52 16.66
CA SER A 101 -12.45 -4.21 18.08
C SER A 101 -11.96 -2.79 18.26
#